data_AF-A0A377NFI9-F1
#
_entry.id   AF-A0A377NFI9-F1
#
_cell.length_a   1.000
_cell.length_b   1.000
_cell.length_c   1.000
_cell.angle_alpha   90.00
_cell.angle_beta   90.00
_cell.angle_gamma   90.00
#
_symmetry.space_group_name_H-M   'P 1'
#
loop_
_entity.id
_entity.type
_entity.pdbx_description
1 polymer ?
#
loop_
_entity_poly.entity_id
_entity_poly.type
_entity_poly.pdbx_seq_one_letter_code
_entity_poly.pdbx_strand_id
1 'polypeptide(L)'
;MHKLRSLSQQKISLFIALYLGILLNLPIFFRRYGQLHYNNVLSIAVEMLACFALVYFLTLLLSFTGKTVFRVLLSVIVVSSVAASYYMILFNVDIGYGILAAALASDSIDLSKESIGTHFAGWVVLFSLLPLVLLWASKMPGAALKETRPKGLLKKVVLLIAAGLVCYLPLRLMGKVQDKHDVVNNRMMASYGGVVAGTYSPSNWLSAFGLFVYSSYSQAEDTKNLFDPAKHFTYTPPKDVKDLYVVFVIGESARRDHMGVYGYDRDNTPNLSKEKNLAVLQGYSCDTATKLSLRCMFVREGGASEAPQRTLKEANVFSVLKSNGWSSELYSMQSEAWFYNKTRVNDYSLRENIASEKRNAGKPVDDMLLVDEMKDSMDHYPKGQHLIILHTKGSHYLYSDRYPRSFAKYQPECMGIDDSCSTPRDDQRLR
;
A
#
# COMPACT_ATOMS: atom_id res chain seq x y z
N MET A 1 -39.92 -4.26 20.69
CA MET A 1 -38.74 -4.46 21.55
C MET A 1 -38.54 -5.89 22.07
N HIS A 2 -39.60 -6.66 22.40
CA HIS A 2 -39.45 -8.03 22.94
C HIS A 2 -38.73 -9.03 22.00
N LYS A 3 -39.01 -9.01 20.68
CA LYS A 3 -38.34 -9.87 19.68
C LYS A 3 -36.86 -9.52 19.44
N LEU A 4 -36.46 -8.26 19.63
CA LEU A 4 -35.06 -7.81 19.49
C LEU A 4 -34.19 -8.33 20.64
N ARG A 5 -34.78 -8.42 21.85
CA ARG A 5 -34.10 -8.95 23.04
C ARG A 5 -33.87 -10.47 22.99
N SER A 6 -34.50 -11.21 22.08
CA SER A 6 -34.35 -12.67 21.93
C SER A 6 -33.37 -13.09 20.84
N LEU A 7 -32.69 -12.14 20.18
CA LEU A 7 -31.68 -12.47 19.17
C LEU A 7 -30.46 -13.10 19.84
N SER A 8 -30.11 -14.31 19.42
CA SER A 8 -28.90 -14.97 19.88
C SER A 8 -27.67 -14.30 19.27
N GLN A 9 -26.52 -14.40 19.97
CA GLN A 9 -25.25 -13.88 19.49
C GLN A 9 -24.92 -14.37 18.07
N GLN A 10 -25.23 -15.62 17.75
CA GLN A 10 -25.03 -16.20 16.42
C GLN A 10 -25.84 -15.50 15.33
N LYS A 11 -27.10 -15.13 15.61
CA LYS A 11 -27.93 -14.37 14.66
C LYS A 11 -27.37 -12.98 14.40
N ILE A 12 -26.82 -12.34 15.43
CA ILE A 12 -26.17 -11.02 15.31
C ILE A 12 -24.89 -11.15 14.49
N SER A 13 -24.05 -12.15 14.78
CA SER A 13 -22.84 -12.44 14.01
C SER A 13 -23.13 -12.64 12.53
N LEU A 14 -24.15 -13.44 12.20
CA LEU A 14 -24.58 -13.66 10.81
C LEU A 14 -25.13 -12.39 10.16
N PHE A 15 -25.92 -11.61 10.90
CA PHE A 15 -26.43 -10.33 10.41
C PHE A 15 -25.29 -9.35 10.11
N ILE A 16 -24.34 -9.18 11.03
CA ILE A 16 -23.19 -8.27 10.84
C ILE A 16 -22.30 -8.76 9.70
N ALA A 17 -22.12 -10.08 9.55
CA ALA A 17 -21.39 -10.66 8.42
C ALA A 17 -22.07 -10.39 7.08
N LEU A 18 -23.40 -10.52 7.00
CA LEU A 18 -24.16 -10.16 5.81
C LEU A 18 -24.09 -8.65 5.55
N TYR A 19 -24.28 -7.83 6.59
CA TYR A 19 -24.34 -6.39 6.48
C TYR A 19 -23.01 -5.80 6.02
N LEU A 20 -21.92 -6.05 6.76
CA LEU A 20 -20.60 -5.50 6.43
C LEU A 20 -19.94 -6.26 5.27
N GLY A 21 -20.01 -7.59 5.29
CA GLY A 21 -19.30 -8.41 4.29
C GLY A 21 -19.92 -8.32 2.90
N ILE A 22 -21.24 -8.19 2.81
CA ILE A 22 -21.97 -8.19 1.52
C ILE A 22 -22.60 -6.83 1.22
N LEU A 23 -23.55 -6.38 2.04
CA LEU A 23 -24.41 -5.24 1.69
C LEU A 23 -23.62 -3.93 1.58
N LEU A 24 -22.72 -3.68 2.53
CA LEU A 24 -21.90 -2.47 2.55
C LEU A 24 -20.91 -2.43 1.37
N ASN A 25 -20.40 -3.60 0.95
CA ASN A 25 -19.47 -3.73 -0.16
C ASN A 25 -20.15 -3.89 -1.53
N LEU A 26 -21.49 -3.93 -1.59
CA LEU A 26 -22.24 -4.24 -2.81
C LEU A 26 -21.87 -3.33 -4.00
N PRO A 27 -21.77 -2.00 -3.86
CA PRO A 27 -21.34 -1.13 -4.96
C PRO A 27 -19.91 -1.43 -5.45
N ILE A 28 -19.03 -1.85 -4.53
CA ILE A 28 -17.65 -2.21 -4.85
C ILE A 28 -17.60 -3.54 -5.61
N PHE A 29 -18.42 -4.54 -5.26
CA PHE A 29 -18.54 -5.78 -6.04
C PHE A 29 -19.00 -5.50 -7.48
N PHE A 30 -19.97 -4.60 -7.67
CA PHE A 30 -20.43 -4.20 -9.01
C PHE A 30 -19.31 -3.53 -9.82
N ARG A 31 -18.57 -2.61 -9.21
CA ARG A 31 -17.41 -1.97 -9.86
C ARG A 31 -16.32 -3.00 -10.18
N ARG A 32 -16.04 -3.90 -9.24
CA ARG A 32 -15.03 -4.95 -9.38
C ARG A 32 -15.36 -5.90 -10.53
N TYR A 33 -16.64 -6.20 -10.76
CA TYR A 33 -17.08 -7.06 -11.86
C TYR A 33 -16.56 -6.63 -13.23
N GLY A 34 -16.44 -5.32 -13.49
CA GLY A 34 -15.89 -4.79 -14.74
C GLY A 34 -14.36 -4.79 -14.85
N GLN A 35 -13.65 -5.02 -13.74
CA GLN A 35 -12.18 -4.98 -13.65
C GLN A 35 -11.54 -6.38 -13.65
N LEU A 36 -12.36 -7.42 -13.50
CA LEU A 36 -11.90 -8.81 -13.48
C LEU A 36 -11.68 -9.31 -14.91
N HIS A 37 -10.60 -10.09 -15.10
CA HIS A 37 -10.12 -10.53 -16.41
C HIS A 37 -10.37 -12.03 -16.67
N TYR A 38 -11.06 -12.71 -15.75
CA TYR A 38 -11.30 -14.15 -15.78
C TYR A 38 -12.80 -14.42 -15.64
N ASN A 39 -13.22 -15.50 -14.98
CA ASN A 39 -14.65 -15.72 -14.75
C ASN A 39 -15.18 -14.73 -13.70
N ASN A 40 -15.74 -13.62 -14.16
CA ASN A 40 -16.17 -12.51 -13.30
C ASN A 40 -17.23 -12.94 -12.28
N VAL A 41 -18.19 -13.78 -12.70
CA VAL A 41 -19.26 -14.28 -11.81
C VAL A 41 -18.67 -15.15 -10.70
N LEU A 42 -17.82 -16.12 -11.05
CA LEU A 42 -17.18 -17.00 -10.07
C LEU A 42 -16.32 -16.20 -9.09
N SER A 43 -15.57 -15.24 -9.60
CA SER A 43 -14.64 -14.44 -8.81
C SER A 43 -15.36 -13.55 -7.81
N ILE A 44 -16.41 -12.84 -8.25
CA ILE A 44 -17.26 -12.05 -7.35
C ILE A 44 -17.94 -12.96 -6.33
N ALA A 45 -18.45 -14.13 -6.72
CA ALA A 45 -19.03 -15.07 -5.76
C ALA A 45 -18.03 -15.53 -4.69
N VAL A 46 -16.79 -15.82 -5.09
CA VAL A 46 -15.69 -16.18 -4.18
C VAL A 46 -15.32 -15.00 -3.27
N GLU A 47 -15.21 -13.80 -3.81
CA GLU A 47 -14.88 -12.59 -3.04
C GLU A 47 -15.98 -12.24 -2.03
N MET A 48 -17.26 -12.32 -2.43
CA MET A 48 -18.41 -12.15 -1.54
C MET A 48 -18.40 -13.18 -0.41
N LEU A 49 -18.18 -14.46 -0.73
CA LEU A 49 -18.07 -15.52 0.27
C LEU A 49 -16.92 -15.26 1.24
N ALA A 50 -15.76 -14.84 0.74
CA ALA A 50 -14.62 -14.51 1.56
C ALA A 50 -14.88 -13.31 2.48
N CYS A 51 -15.50 -12.25 1.98
CA CYS A 51 -15.85 -11.07 2.78
C CYS A 51 -16.85 -11.42 3.89
N PHE A 52 -17.89 -12.19 3.56
CA PHE A 52 -18.84 -12.71 4.55
C PHE A 52 -18.15 -13.58 5.60
N ALA A 53 -17.32 -14.53 5.17
CA ALA A 53 -16.61 -15.46 6.04
C ALA A 53 -15.60 -14.75 6.95
N LEU A 54 -14.91 -13.72 6.46
CA LEU A 54 -14.01 -12.88 7.24
C LEU A 54 -14.74 -12.16 8.36
N VAL A 55 -15.83 -11.45 8.05
CA VAL A 55 -16.59 -10.73 9.08
C VAL A 55 -17.19 -11.71 10.08
N TYR A 56 -17.71 -12.85 9.60
CA TYR A 56 -18.22 -13.89 10.49
C TYR A 56 -17.10 -14.44 11.40
N PHE A 57 -15.92 -14.73 10.86
CA PHE A 57 -14.73 -15.12 11.63
C PHE A 57 -14.37 -14.08 12.69
N LEU A 58 -14.33 -12.78 12.35
CA LEU A 58 -14.04 -11.71 13.30
C LEU A 58 -15.07 -11.65 14.42
N THR A 59 -16.36 -11.78 14.11
CA THR A 59 -17.40 -11.80 15.15
C THR A 59 -17.27 -13.04 16.04
N LEU A 60 -16.92 -14.21 15.49
CA LEU A 60 -16.68 -15.41 16.28
C LEU A 60 -15.43 -15.26 17.15
N LEU A 61 -14.35 -14.67 16.64
CA LEU A 61 -13.13 -14.41 17.39
C LEU A 61 -13.42 -13.47 18.57
N LEU A 62 -14.11 -12.36 18.32
CA LEU A 62 -14.51 -11.42 19.37
C LEU A 62 -15.49 -12.06 20.36
N SER A 63 -16.26 -13.08 19.96
CA SER A 63 -17.22 -13.77 20.86
C SER A 63 -16.57 -14.46 22.05
N PHE A 64 -15.27 -14.78 21.95
CA PHE A 64 -14.48 -15.32 23.05
C PHE A 64 -14.20 -14.27 24.13
N THR A 65 -14.30 -12.98 23.81
CA THR A 65 -14.17 -11.89 24.77
C THR A 65 -15.44 -11.68 25.60
N GLY A 66 -15.39 -10.86 26.64
CA GLY A 66 -16.56 -10.49 27.43
C GLY A 66 -17.59 -9.68 26.64
N LYS A 67 -18.87 -9.75 27.04
CA LYS A 67 -20.00 -9.05 26.37
C LYS A 67 -19.73 -7.57 26.07
N THR A 68 -19.03 -6.87 26.98
CA THR A 68 -18.71 -5.45 26.83
C THR A 68 -17.65 -5.24 25.76
N VAL A 69 -16.56 -6.01 25.81
CA VAL A 69 -15.47 -5.95 24.84
C VAL A 69 -15.96 -6.32 23.44
N PHE A 70 -16.77 -7.38 23.32
CA PHE A 70 -17.42 -7.77 22.08
C PHE A 70 -18.21 -6.62 21.46
N ARG A 71 -19.08 -5.96 22.25
CA ARG A 71 -19.91 -4.86 21.76
C ARG A 71 -19.08 -3.66 21.34
N VAL A 72 -18.09 -3.27 22.15
CA VAL A 72 -17.24 -2.11 21.86
C VAL A 72 -16.42 -2.35 20.60
N LEU A 73 -15.66 -3.45 20.53
CA LEU A 73 -14.81 -3.74 19.37
C LEU A 73 -15.61 -3.93 18.09
N LEU A 74 -16.76 -4.60 18.15
CA LEU A 74 -17.61 -4.77 16.98
C LEU A 74 -18.29 -3.45 16.57
N SER A 75 -18.59 -2.56 17.52
CA SER A 75 -19.07 -1.20 17.19
C SER A 75 -17.99 -0.42 16.45
N VAL A 76 -16.74 -0.49 16.90
CA VAL A 76 -15.60 0.14 16.20
C VAL A 76 -15.47 -0.42 14.79
N ILE A 77 -15.50 -1.74 14.60
CA ILE A 77 -15.42 -2.34 13.27
C ILE A 77 -16.58 -1.86 12.38
N VAL A 78 -17.82 -1.82 12.89
CA VAL A 78 -18.98 -1.34 12.14
C VAL A 78 -18.80 0.12 11.73
N VAL A 79 -18.51 1.01 12.68
CA VAL A 79 -18.40 2.45 12.43
C VAL A 79 -17.24 2.75 11.48
N SER A 80 -16.06 2.17 11.71
CA SER A 80 -14.90 2.35 10.83
C SER A 80 -15.16 1.82 9.41
N SER A 81 -15.87 0.70 9.28
CA SER A 81 -16.23 0.15 7.97
C SER A 81 -17.22 1.04 7.22
N VAL A 82 -18.21 1.59 7.92
CA VAL A 82 -19.18 2.52 7.34
C VAL A 82 -18.52 3.85 6.97
N ALA A 83 -17.58 4.33 7.78
CA ALA A 83 -16.78 5.52 7.46
C ALA A 83 -15.91 5.29 6.22
N ALA A 84 -15.21 4.16 6.14
CA ALA A 84 -14.44 3.75 4.96
C ALA A 84 -15.34 3.65 3.72
N SER A 85 -16.53 3.04 3.85
CA SER A 85 -17.43 2.83 2.70
C SER A 85 -17.90 4.13 2.06
N TYR A 86 -18.06 5.22 2.82
CA TYR A 86 -18.40 6.53 2.26
C TYR A 86 -17.40 6.95 1.18
N TYR A 87 -16.10 6.87 1.47
CA TYR A 87 -15.04 7.24 0.53
C TYR A 87 -14.89 6.21 -0.60
N MET A 88 -15.01 4.92 -0.28
CA MET A 88 -14.93 3.86 -1.28
C MET A 88 -16.04 3.91 -2.32
N ILE A 89 -17.26 4.32 -1.92
CA ILE A 89 -18.43 4.36 -2.78
C ILE A 89 -18.51 5.68 -3.56
N LEU A 90 -18.35 6.82 -2.88
CA LEU A 90 -18.56 8.13 -3.51
C LEU A 90 -17.33 8.65 -4.27
N PHE A 91 -16.13 8.34 -3.78
CA PHE A 91 -14.88 8.86 -4.35
C PHE A 91 -14.06 7.79 -5.07
N ASN A 92 -14.54 6.53 -5.08
CA ASN A 92 -13.87 5.42 -5.75
C ASN A 92 -12.43 5.20 -5.25
N VAL A 93 -12.21 5.39 -3.95
CA VAL A 93 -10.90 5.27 -3.30
C VAL A 93 -10.79 3.95 -2.54
N ASP A 94 -9.68 3.22 -2.72
CA ASP A 94 -9.38 2.04 -1.91
C ASP A 94 -8.60 2.45 -0.65
N ILE A 95 -9.09 2.07 0.54
CA ILE A 95 -8.48 2.46 1.82
C ILE A 95 -7.23 1.64 2.09
N GLY A 96 -6.11 2.10 1.54
CA GLY A 96 -4.79 1.55 1.75
C GLY A 96 -4.04 2.14 2.95
N TYR A 97 -2.80 1.69 3.11
CA TYR A 97 -1.90 2.14 4.17
C TYR A 97 -1.70 3.68 4.17
N GLY A 98 -1.47 4.28 3.00
CA GLY A 98 -1.20 5.73 2.88
C GLY A 98 -2.34 6.59 3.42
N ILE A 99 -3.58 6.31 3.01
CA ILE A 99 -4.77 7.02 3.47
C ILE A 99 -4.97 6.85 4.98
N LEU A 100 -4.80 5.63 5.49
CA LEU A 100 -4.95 5.39 6.92
C LEU A 100 -3.86 6.09 7.75
N ALA A 101 -2.61 6.04 7.30
CA ALA A 101 -1.50 6.72 7.96
C ALA A 101 -1.72 8.23 7.97
N ALA A 102 -2.16 8.81 6.85
CA ALA A 102 -2.52 10.23 6.76
C ALA A 102 -3.70 10.58 7.68
N ALA A 103 -4.71 9.71 7.82
CA ALA A 103 -5.85 9.98 8.70
C ALA A 103 -5.53 9.84 10.20
N LEU A 104 -4.50 9.05 10.55
CA LEU A 104 -4.11 8.77 11.94
C LEU A 104 -2.88 9.56 12.42
N ALA A 105 -2.16 10.22 11.51
CA ALA A 105 -1.02 11.05 11.87
C ALA A 105 -1.48 12.27 12.69
N SER A 106 -0.73 12.58 13.75
CA SER A 106 -1.10 13.63 14.71
C SER A 106 -1.14 15.02 14.08
N ASP A 107 -0.24 15.27 13.12
CA ASP A 107 -0.05 16.58 12.49
C ASP A 107 -1.09 16.86 11.37
N SER A 108 -1.81 15.82 10.93
CA SER A 108 -2.85 15.88 9.90
C SER A 108 -4.26 15.80 10.48
N ILE A 109 -4.43 15.81 11.80
CA ILE A 109 -5.75 15.80 12.44
C ILE A 109 -6.58 17.01 12.01
N ASP A 110 -5.96 18.17 11.80
CA ASP A 110 -6.66 19.37 11.34
C ASP A 110 -7.09 19.27 9.87
N LEU A 111 -6.27 18.68 8.99
CA LEU A 111 -6.65 18.34 7.60
C LEU A 111 -7.74 17.26 7.54
N SER A 112 -7.65 16.26 8.40
CA SER A 112 -8.63 15.16 8.48
C SER A 112 -10.01 15.66 8.93
N LYS A 113 -10.07 16.71 9.76
CA LYS A 113 -11.34 17.37 10.14
C LYS A 113 -12.03 18.00 8.94
N GLU A 114 -11.29 18.56 7.99
CA GLU A 114 -11.86 19.15 6.77
C GLU A 114 -12.50 18.09 5.86
N SER A 115 -12.06 16.83 5.98
CA SER A 115 -12.68 15.70 5.27
C SER A 115 -14.02 15.26 5.90
N ILE A 116 -14.33 15.65 7.14
CA ILE A 116 -15.55 15.28 7.88
C ILE A 116 -16.67 16.31 7.59
N GLY A 117 -17.36 16.12 6.46
CA GLY A 117 -18.54 16.92 6.11
C GLY A 117 -19.84 16.46 6.78
N THR A 118 -20.89 17.28 6.70
CA THR A 118 -22.25 16.94 7.17
C THR A 118 -22.81 15.68 6.51
N HIS A 119 -22.55 15.49 5.21
CA HIS A 119 -22.94 14.30 4.46
C HIS A 119 -22.23 13.04 4.96
N PHE A 120 -20.93 13.13 5.27
CA PHE A 120 -20.18 12.04 5.87
C PHE A 120 -20.75 11.67 7.25
N ALA A 121 -21.00 12.67 8.11
CA ALA A 121 -21.60 12.43 9.42
C ALA A 121 -22.99 11.77 9.30
N GLY A 122 -23.84 12.26 8.39
CA GLY A 122 -25.15 11.68 8.09
C GLY A 122 -25.05 10.23 7.61
N TRP A 123 -24.09 9.93 6.73
CA TRP A 123 -23.81 8.58 6.25
C TRP A 123 -23.42 7.64 7.39
N VAL A 124 -22.43 8.04 8.21
CA VAL A 124 -21.95 7.23 9.32
C VAL A 124 -23.07 6.94 10.33
N VAL A 125 -23.86 7.95 10.68
CA VAL A 125 -25.00 7.77 11.59
C VAL A 125 -26.04 6.83 10.99
N LEU A 126 -26.50 7.10 9.77
CA LEU A 126 -27.59 6.35 9.13
C LEU A 126 -27.23 4.87 8.93
N PHE A 127 -26.05 4.59 8.36
CA PHE A 127 -25.63 3.23 8.04
C PHE A 127 -25.00 2.49 9.22
N SER A 128 -24.63 3.16 10.31
CA SER A 128 -24.25 2.47 11.56
C SER A 128 -25.44 2.21 12.48
N LEU A 129 -26.54 2.97 12.36
CA LEU A 129 -27.66 2.90 13.31
C LEU A 129 -28.26 1.49 13.43
N LEU A 130 -28.62 0.86 12.32
CA LEU A 130 -29.23 -0.47 12.31
C LEU A 130 -28.33 -1.55 12.95
N PRO A 131 -27.07 -1.76 12.50
CA PRO A 131 -26.20 -2.76 13.11
C PRO A 131 -25.90 -2.46 14.58
N LEU A 132 -25.69 -1.20 14.97
CA LEU A 132 -25.41 -0.83 16.35
C LEU A 132 -26.61 -1.02 17.27
N VAL A 133 -27.82 -0.65 16.84
CA VAL A 133 -29.04 -0.89 17.62
C VAL A 133 -29.26 -2.38 17.84
N LEU A 134 -29.09 -3.21 16.81
CA LEU A 134 -29.20 -4.66 16.94
C LEU A 134 -28.12 -5.24 17.89
N LEU A 135 -26.89 -4.75 17.79
CA LEU A 135 -25.78 -5.15 18.64
C LEU A 135 -26.04 -4.84 20.12
N TRP A 136 -26.46 -3.60 20.43
CA TRP A 136 -26.62 -3.14 21.81
C TRP A 136 -27.96 -3.52 22.45
N ALA A 137 -29.04 -3.64 21.67
CA ALA A 137 -30.37 -4.00 22.17
C ALA A 137 -30.56 -5.51 22.43
N SER A 138 -29.67 -6.34 21.91
CA SER A 138 -29.73 -7.81 22.09
C SER A 138 -29.34 -8.25 23.50
N LYS A 139 -29.93 -9.35 24.00
CA LYS A 139 -29.43 -10.01 25.21
C LYS A 139 -28.22 -10.87 24.85
N MET A 140 -27.02 -10.37 25.10
CA MET A 140 -25.80 -11.15 24.86
C MET A 140 -25.48 -12.07 26.04
N PRO A 141 -25.20 -13.35 25.79
CA PRO A 141 -24.63 -14.23 26.81
C PRO A 141 -23.25 -13.70 27.25
N GLY A 142 -22.74 -14.20 28.39
CA GLY A 142 -21.39 -13.91 28.85
C GLY A 142 -20.31 -14.38 27.87
N ALA A 143 -19.03 -14.14 28.20
CA ALA A 143 -17.90 -14.55 27.35
C ALA A 143 -18.00 -16.03 26.96
N ALA A 144 -17.70 -16.39 25.70
CA ALA A 144 -17.77 -17.79 25.27
C ALA A 144 -16.82 -18.71 26.06
N LEU A 145 -15.72 -18.17 26.62
CA LEU A 145 -14.81 -18.89 27.52
C LEU A 145 -15.42 -19.23 28.89
N LYS A 146 -16.50 -18.55 29.30
CA LYS A 146 -17.25 -18.87 30.52
C LYS A 146 -18.36 -19.89 30.27
N GLU A 147 -18.42 -20.47 29.07
CA GLU A 147 -19.38 -21.53 28.74
C GLU A 147 -18.96 -22.83 29.45
N THR A 148 -19.72 -23.24 30.45
CA THR A 148 -19.43 -24.45 31.24
C THR A 148 -19.68 -25.76 30.48
N ARG A 149 -20.25 -25.68 29.26
CA ARG A 149 -20.57 -26.84 28.43
C ARG A 149 -19.51 -27.06 27.35
N PRO A 150 -18.69 -28.13 27.41
CA PRO A 150 -17.59 -28.35 26.45
C PRO A 150 -18.08 -28.49 25.00
N LYS A 151 -19.27 -29.05 24.79
CA LYS A 151 -19.90 -29.15 23.44
C LYS A 151 -20.20 -27.78 22.82
N GLY A 152 -20.54 -26.76 23.63
CA GLY A 152 -20.83 -25.41 23.16
C GLY A 152 -19.57 -24.66 22.74
N LEU A 153 -18.49 -24.81 23.52
CA LEU A 153 -17.18 -24.26 23.20
C LEU A 153 -16.60 -24.90 21.93
N LEU A 154 -16.63 -26.24 21.84
CA LEU A 154 -16.16 -26.97 20.67
C LEU A 154 -16.87 -26.52 19.39
N LYS A 155 -18.20 -26.36 19.43
CA LYS A 155 -18.97 -25.84 18.28
C LYS A 155 -18.48 -24.46 17.83
N LYS A 156 -18.20 -23.54 18.76
CA LYS A 156 -17.69 -22.20 18.43
C LYS A 156 -16.29 -22.26 17.81
N VAL A 157 -15.40 -23.09 18.34
CA VAL A 157 -14.05 -23.29 17.79
C VAL A 157 -14.12 -23.91 16.39
N VAL A 158 -14.94 -24.92 16.18
CA VAL A 158 -15.15 -25.54 14.85
C VAL A 158 -15.69 -24.52 13.85
N LEU A 159 -16.69 -23.71 14.25
CA LEU A 159 -17.23 -22.65 13.39
C LEU A 159 -16.19 -21.57 13.07
N LEU A 160 -15.34 -21.21 14.04
CA LEU A 160 -14.26 -20.25 13.85
C LEU A 160 -13.26 -20.76 12.82
N ILE A 161 -12.77 -22.00 12.99
CA ILE A 161 -11.84 -22.64 12.05
C ILE A 161 -12.48 -22.76 10.66
N ALA A 162 -13.74 -23.20 10.58
CA ALA A 162 -14.47 -23.31 9.33
C ALA A 162 -14.60 -21.96 8.62
N ALA A 163 -14.96 -20.89 9.35
CA ALA A 163 -15.05 -19.54 8.78
C ALA A 163 -13.69 -19.05 8.25
N GLY A 164 -12.60 -19.31 8.99
CA GLY A 164 -11.24 -18.99 8.55
C GLY A 164 -10.84 -19.75 7.27
N LEU A 165 -11.14 -21.06 7.21
CA LEU A 165 -10.86 -21.88 6.03
C LEU A 165 -11.70 -21.48 4.81
N VAL A 166 -12.99 -21.17 5.00
CA VAL A 166 -13.88 -20.70 3.94
C VAL A 166 -13.44 -19.33 3.42
N CYS A 167 -12.88 -18.48 4.28
CA CYS A 167 -12.27 -17.22 3.84
C CYS A 167 -10.97 -17.45 3.04
N TYR A 168 -10.09 -18.32 3.53
CA TYR A 168 -8.73 -18.45 2.99
C TYR A 168 -8.62 -19.37 1.76
N LEU A 169 -9.23 -20.56 1.79
CA LEU A 169 -9.02 -21.58 0.77
C LEU A 169 -9.50 -21.15 -0.62
N PRO A 170 -10.72 -20.59 -0.80
CA PRO A 170 -11.18 -20.14 -2.11
C PRO A 170 -10.29 -19.05 -2.70
N LEU A 171 -9.87 -18.08 -1.87
CA LEU A 171 -8.94 -17.03 -2.30
C LEU A 171 -7.57 -17.58 -2.70
N ARG A 172 -7.05 -18.59 -1.97
CA ARG A 172 -5.79 -19.25 -2.34
C ARG A 172 -5.92 -20.04 -3.64
N LEU A 173 -7.05 -20.70 -3.87
CA LEU A 173 -7.31 -21.42 -5.12
C LEU A 173 -7.42 -20.44 -6.29
N MET A 174 -8.18 -19.35 -6.14
CA MET A 174 -8.24 -18.27 -7.12
C MET A 174 -6.87 -17.63 -7.34
N GLY A 175 -6.06 -17.48 -6.29
CA GLY A 175 -4.67 -17.05 -6.40
C GLY A 175 -3.85 -17.98 -7.29
N LYS A 176 -3.93 -19.30 -7.11
CA LYS A 176 -3.25 -20.25 -8.00
C LYS A 176 -3.77 -20.23 -9.44
N VAL A 177 -5.07 -19.96 -9.64
CA VAL A 177 -5.65 -19.79 -10.98
C VAL A 177 -5.14 -18.50 -11.61
N GLN A 178 -5.10 -17.41 -10.85
CA GLN A 178 -4.52 -16.15 -11.26
C GLN A 178 -3.05 -16.34 -11.56
N ASP A 179 -2.24 -16.93 -10.69
CA ASP A 179 -0.81 -17.21 -10.93
C ASP A 179 -0.59 -18.00 -12.22
N LYS A 180 -1.44 -19.00 -12.52
CA LYS A 180 -1.38 -19.74 -13.79
C LYS A 180 -1.75 -18.85 -14.98
N HIS A 181 -2.80 -18.04 -14.85
CA HIS A 181 -3.23 -17.13 -15.89
C HIS A 181 -2.21 -16.00 -16.11
N ASP A 182 -1.60 -15.54 -15.04
CA ASP A 182 -0.53 -14.55 -14.96
C ASP A 182 0.73 -15.13 -15.57
N VAL A 183 1.05 -16.42 -15.38
CA VAL A 183 2.12 -17.10 -16.11
C VAL A 183 1.78 -17.21 -17.61
N VAL A 184 0.57 -17.63 -17.96
CA VAL A 184 0.17 -17.87 -19.37
C VAL A 184 0.00 -16.60 -20.19
N ASN A 185 -0.55 -15.54 -19.60
CA ASN A 185 -0.69 -14.23 -20.25
C ASN A 185 0.52 -13.36 -19.99
N ASN A 186 1.47 -13.92 -19.24
CA ASN A 186 2.67 -13.32 -18.71
C ASN A 186 2.35 -11.90 -18.21
N ARG A 187 1.94 -11.83 -16.95
CA ARG A 187 1.57 -10.62 -16.20
C ARG A 187 2.00 -10.85 -14.77
N MET A 188 2.71 -9.90 -14.17
CA MET A 188 2.99 -9.97 -12.74
C MET A 188 1.98 -9.10 -11.99
N MET A 189 0.83 -9.70 -11.66
CA MET A 189 -0.22 -9.01 -10.90
C MET A 189 0.00 -9.19 -9.40
N ALA A 190 -0.54 -8.27 -8.61
CA ALA A 190 -0.60 -8.45 -7.17
C ALA A 190 -1.37 -9.73 -6.83
N SER A 191 -0.96 -10.41 -5.75
CA SER A 191 -1.61 -11.64 -5.30
C SER A 191 -3.12 -11.44 -5.19
N TYR A 192 -3.91 -12.38 -5.73
CA TYR A 192 -5.38 -12.29 -5.73
C TYR A 192 -5.94 -11.94 -4.34
N GLY A 193 -5.50 -12.68 -3.32
CA GLY A 193 -5.94 -12.45 -1.94
C GLY A 193 -5.52 -11.08 -1.39
N GLY A 194 -4.36 -10.56 -1.79
CA GLY A 194 -3.91 -9.22 -1.43
C GLY A 194 -4.79 -8.13 -2.06
N VAL A 195 -5.16 -8.28 -3.34
CA VAL A 195 -6.08 -7.35 -4.02
C VAL A 195 -7.44 -7.35 -3.33
N VAL A 196 -8.00 -8.53 -3.06
CA VAL A 196 -9.29 -8.67 -2.35
C VAL A 196 -9.21 -8.03 -0.95
N ALA A 197 -8.12 -8.29 -0.21
CA ALA A 197 -7.93 -7.71 1.11
C ALA A 197 -7.85 -6.17 1.06
N GLY A 198 -7.22 -5.58 0.05
CA GLY A 198 -7.14 -4.13 -0.14
C GLY A 198 -8.40 -3.48 -0.71
N THR A 199 -9.27 -4.25 -1.37
CA THR A 199 -10.47 -3.72 -2.06
C THR A 199 -11.65 -3.57 -1.12
N TYR A 200 -11.88 -4.52 -0.20
CA TYR A 200 -13.12 -4.60 0.57
C TYR A 200 -12.95 -4.20 2.03
N SER A 201 -14.01 -3.62 2.61
CA SER A 201 -14.07 -3.35 4.04
C SER A 201 -14.67 -4.54 4.80
N PRO A 202 -14.17 -4.94 5.99
CA PRO A 202 -13.13 -4.25 6.78
C PRO A 202 -11.70 -4.69 6.49
N SER A 203 -11.45 -5.63 5.57
CA SER A 203 -10.09 -6.15 5.36
C SER A 203 -9.08 -5.07 4.98
N ASN A 204 -9.50 -4.08 4.19
CA ASN A 204 -8.62 -3.04 3.68
C ASN A 204 -8.03 -2.19 4.80
N TRP A 205 -8.88 -1.51 5.57
CA TRP A 205 -8.43 -0.67 6.67
C TRP A 205 -7.86 -1.49 7.83
N LEU A 206 -8.30 -2.73 8.07
CA LEU A 206 -7.70 -3.60 9.09
C LEU A 206 -6.26 -3.99 8.73
N SER A 207 -6.01 -4.36 7.46
CA SER A 207 -4.66 -4.70 6.99
C SER A 207 -3.75 -3.47 6.98
N ALA A 208 -4.26 -2.31 6.53
CA ALA A 208 -3.58 -1.03 6.62
C ALA A 208 -3.24 -0.66 8.07
N PHE A 209 -4.17 -0.86 9.01
CA PHE A 209 -3.97 -0.55 10.43
C PHE A 209 -2.93 -1.46 11.07
N GLY A 210 -2.98 -2.77 10.77
CA GLY A 210 -1.96 -3.71 11.21
C GLY A 210 -0.57 -3.34 10.71
N LEU A 211 -0.46 -2.93 9.44
CA LEU A 211 0.79 -2.46 8.85
C LEU A 211 1.27 -1.15 9.50
N PHE A 212 0.37 -0.21 9.77
CA PHE A 212 0.67 1.03 10.51
C PHE A 212 1.22 0.74 11.89
N VAL A 213 0.51 -0.02 12.72
CA VAL A 213 0.97 -0.38 14.07
C VAL A 213 2.33 -1.09 14.03
N TYR A 214 2.50 -2.06 13.12
CA TYR A 214 3.77 -2.77 12.96
C TYR A 214 4.91 -1.83 12.53
N SER A 215 4.65 -0.94 11.58
CA SER A 215 5.65 0.02 11.09
C SER A 215 6.07 1.00 12.19
N SER A 216 5.11 1.55 12.95
CA SER A 216 5.36 2.48 14.05
C SER A 216 6.14 1.81 15.18
N TYR A 217 5.80 0.57 15.53
CA TYR A 217 6.53 -0.21 16.53
C TYR A 217 7.96 -0.53 16.07
N SER A 218 8.12 -1.10 14.88
CA SER A 218 9.44 -1.49 14.36
C SER A 218 10.36 -0.28 14.17
N GLN A 219 9.83 0.87 13.77
CA GLN A 219 10.62 2.09 13.65
C GLN A 219 11.13 2.60 15.00
N ALA A 220 10.28 2.57 16.04
CA ALA A 220 10.68 3.00 17.37
C ALA A 220 11.78 2.11 17.96
N GLU A 221 11.77 0.81 17.64
CA GLU A 221 12.79 -0.14 18.06
C GLU A 221 14.08 0.01 17.26
N ASP A 222 14.01 0.11 15.93
CA ASP A 222 15.17 0.32 15.06
C ASP A 222 15.90 1.62 15.41
N THR A 223 15.17 2.73 15.62
CA THR A 223 15.79 4.04 15.92
C THR A 223 16.63 4.03 17.22
N LYS A 224 16.32 3.14 18.18
CA LYS A 224 17.10 3.02 19.43
C LYS A 224 18.38 2.22 19.26
N ASN A 225 18.42 1.28 18.32
CA ASN A 225 19.49 0.29 18.20
C ASN A 225 20.49 0.58 17.06
N LEU A 226 20.17 1.51 16.16
CA LEU A 226 21.05 1.88 15.05
C LEU A 226 22.13 2.87 15.50
N PHE A 227 23.34 2.70 14.98
CA PHE A 227 24.38 3.71 15.06
C PHE A 227 23.90 4.99 14.36
N ASP A 228 24.03 6.15 15.01
CA ASP A 228 23.54 7.43 14.49
C ASP A 228 24.71 8.31 14.02
N PRO A 229 25.00 8.40 12.70
CA PRO A 229 26.15 9.16 12.22
C PRO A 229 26.10 10.63 12.62
N ALA A 230 24.92 11.22 12.77
CA ALA A 230 24.79 12.64 13.13
C ALA A 230 25.29 12.96 14.55
N LYS A 231 25.35 11.96 15.43
CA LYS A 231 25.89 12.10 16.80
C LYS A 231 27.39 11.81 16.89
N HIS A 232 27.92 11.06 15.92
CA HIS A 232 29.30 10.57 15.95
C HIS A 232 30.23 11.29 14.98
N PHE A 233 29.69 11.98 13.98
CA PHE A 233 30.46 12.77 13.02
C PHE A 233 30.01 14.23 13.05
N THR A 234 30.95 15.14 12.77
CA THR A 234 30.68 16.57 12.67
C THR A 234 30.54 16.97 11.22
N TYR A 235 29.43 17.62 10.88
CA TYR A 235 29.21 18.24 9.58
C TYR A 235 29.50 19.74 9.68
N THR A 236 30.36 20.25 8.79
CA THR A 236 30.61 21.69 8.64
C THR A 236 30.05 22.13 7.30
N PRO A 237 28.92 22.87 7.26
CA PRO A 237 28.34 23.33 6.00
C PRO A 237 29.28 24.31 5.31
N PRO A 238 29.32 24.35 3.97
CA PRO A 238 30.01 25.40 3.24
C PRO A 238 29.39 26.77 3.58
N LYS A 239 30.22 27.81 3.69
CA LYS A 239 29.81 29.14 4.18
C LYS A 239 28.72 29.83 3.33
N ASP A 240 28.62 29.47 2.05
CA ASP A 240 27.80 30.20 1.06
C ASP A 240 26.53 29.43 0.61
N VAL A 241 26.22 28.29 1.23
CA VAL A 241 25.08 27.44 0.84
C VAL A 241 23.88 27.71 1.76
N LYS A 242 23.24 28.85 1.54
CA LYS A 242 22.06 29.27 2.32
C LYS A 242 20.76 28.65 1.79
N ASP A 243 20.57 28.69 0.48
CA ASP A 243 19.39 28.14 -0.20
C ASP A 243 19.87 27.10 -1.22
N LEU A 244 19.56 25.82 -1.00
CA LEU A 244 20.00 24.70 -1.84
C LEU A 244 18.90 23.65 -1.93
N TYR A 245 18.54 23.31 -3.17
CA TYR A 245 17.67 22.17 -3.46
C TYR A 245 18.50 21.05 -4.05
N VAL A 246 18.32 19.86 -3.50
CA VAL A 246 18.84 18.62 -4.07
C VAL A 246 17.65 17.78 -4.51
N VAL A 247 17.56 17.47 -5.80
CA VAL A 247 16.58 16.52 -6.31
C VAL A 247 17.26 15.18 -6.48
N PHE A 248 16.82 14.18 -5.75
CA PHE A 248 17.38 12.84 -5.76
C PHE A 248 16.39 11.85 -6.36
N VAL A 249 16.67 11.43 -7.59
CA VAL A 249 15.82 10.51 -8.34
C VAL A 249 16.28 9.07 -8.11
N ILE A 250 15.42 8.26 -7.48
CA ILE A 250 15.64 6.82 -7.31
C ILE A 250 15.04 6.12 -8.53
N GLY A 251 15.93 5.56 -9.37
CA GLY A 251 15.57 4.73 -10.51
C GLY A 251 15.11 3.33 -10.12
N GLU A 252 14.53 2.61 -11.08
CA GLU A 252 14.12 1.21 -10.92
C GLU A 252 14.54 0.40 -12.16
N SER A 253 15.18 -0.74 -11.95
CA SER A 253 15.58 -1.74 -12.96
C SER A 253 16.43 -1.27 -14.16
N ALA A 254 16.74 0.02 -14.29
CA ALA A 254 17.59 0.57 -15.35
C ALA A 254 19.04 0.08 -15.23
N ARG A 255 19.64 -0.31 -16.36
CA ARG A 255 21.01 -0.85 -16.41
C ARG A 255 21.94 0.06 -17.19
N ARG A 256 23.14 0.25 -16.66
CA ARG A 256 24.21 1.05 -17.26
C ARG A 256 24.56 0.64 -18.69
N ASP A 257 24.60 -0.67 -18.96
CA ASP A 257 24.98 -1.22 -20.27
C ASP A 257 23.92 -0.98 -21.37
N HIS A 258 22.76 -0.41 -21.01
CA HIS A 258 21.69 -0.03 -21.92
C HIS A 258 21.36 1.47 -21.82
N MET A 259 22.36 2.31 -21.55
CA MET A 259 22.19 3.77 -21.49
C MET A 259 23.20 4.46 -22.40
N GLY A 260 22.72 5.28 -23.35
CA GLY A 260 23.55 5.95 -24.36
C GLY A 260 24.65 6.83 -23.76
N VAL A 261 24.38 7.46 -22.62
CA VAL A 261 25.36 8.27 -21.87
C VAL A 261 26.58 7.47 -21.39
N TYR A 262 26.48 6.14 -21.32
CA TYR A 262 27.60 5.23 -21.03
C TYR A 262 28.18 4.56 -22.29
N GLY A 263 27.79 4.99 -23.49
CA GLY A 263 28.28 4.47 -24.76
C GLY A 263 27.46 3.33 -25.35
N TYR A 264 26.22 3.10 -24.90
CA TYR A 264 25.32 2.15 -25.57
C TYR A 264 24.96 2.62 -27.00
N ASP A 265 24.92 1.68 -27.95
CA ASP A 265 24.74 1.99 -29.38
C ASP A 265 23.43 2.73 -29.71
N ARG A 266 22.39 2.55 -28.89
CA ARG A 266 21.11 3.25 -29.07
C ARG A 266 21.10 4.56 -28.29
N ASP A 267 20.75 5.64 -28.98
CA ASP A 267 20.52 6.96 -28.36
C ASP A 267 19.20 6.97 -27.57
N ASN A 268 19.25 6.49 -26.32
CA ASN A 268 18.13 6.39 -25.40
C ASN A 268 18.28 7.28 -24.15
N THR A 269 19.30 8.14 -24.13
CA THR A 269 19.47 9.22 -23.15
C THR A 269 19.71 10.58 -23.82
N PRO A 270 18.96 10.96 -24.87
CA PRO A 270 19.30 12.11 -25.73
C PRO A 270 19.23 13.45 -25.01
N ASN A 271 18.40 13.56 -23.97
CA ASN A 271 18.29 14.78 -23.16
C ASN A 271 19.52 14.92 -22.25
N LEU A 272 19.91 13.83 -21.58
CA LEU A 272 21.11 13.82 -20.74
C LEU A 272 22.37 14.13 -21.55
N SER A 273 22.51 13.59 -22.76
CA SER A 273 23.67 13.86 -23.62
C SER A 273 23.85 15.33 -24.03
N LYS A 274 22.83 16.18 -23.83
CA LYS A 274 22.88 17.63 -24.10
C LYS A 274 23.18 18.46 -22.85
N GLU A 275 23.18 17.84 -21.67
CA GLU A 275 23.40 18.54 -20.41
C GLU A 275 24.88 18.91 -20.23
N LYS A 276 25.18 20.21 -20.21
CA LYS A 276 26.56 20.73 -20.19
C LYS A 276 27.36 20.34 -18.94
N ASN A 277 26.67 20.19 -17.81
CA ASN A 277 27.28 19.93 -16.50
C ASN A 277 27.03 18.49 -16.02
N LEU A 278 26.78 17.56 -16.95
CA LEU A 278 26.52 16.17 -16.62
C LEU A 278 27.80 15.48 -16.12
N ALA A 279 27.77 15.04 -14.86
CA ALA A 279 28.73 14.08 -14.34
C ALA A 279 28.15 12.67 -14.44
N VAL A 280 28.85 11.78 -15.15
CA VAL A 280 28.44 10.39 -15.33
C VAL A 280 29.31 9.51 -14.44
N LEU A 281 28.71 8.92 -13.41
CA LEU A 281 29.42 8.08 -12.43
C LEU A 281 29.20 6.60 -12.73
N GLN A 282 30.23 5.79 -12.54
CA GLN A 282 30.10 4.34 -12.61
C GLN A 282 29.78 3.79 -11.21
N GLY A 283 28.67 3.06 -11.10
CA GLY A 283 28.25 2.41 -9.85
C GLY A 283 27.72 1.00 -10.07
N TYR A 284 27.84 0.18 -9.03
CA TYR A 284 27.19 -1.13 -8.94
C TYR A 284 26.15 -1.06 -7.82
N SER A 285 25.01 -1.69 -8.02
CA SER A 285 23.99 -1.76 -6.99
C SER A 285 24.48 -2.66 -5.83
N CYS A 286 24.11 -2.29 -4.61
CA CYS A 286 24.46 -3.08 -3.42
C CYS A 286 23.63 -4.38 -3.30
N ASP A 287 22.54 -4.48 -4.07
CA ASP A 287 21.73 -5.69 -4.24
C ASP A 287 21.03 -5.67 -5.62
N THR A 288 20.31 -6.74 -5.97
CA THR A 288 19.55 -6.84 -7.23
C THR A 288 18.05 -6.77 -7.02
N ALA A 289 17.56 -6.82 -5.77
CA ALA A 289 16.17 -6.59 -5.43
C ALA A 289 15.95 -5.16 -4.90
N THR A 290 14.87 -4.49 -5.33
CA THR A 290 14.51 -3.12 -4.89
C THR A 290 14.49 -3.01 -3.37
N LYS A 291 13.80 -3.94 -2.70
CA LYS A 291 13.66 -3.98 -1.24
C LYS A 291 15.00 -4.02 -0.51
N LEU A 292 15.96 -4.79 -1.02
CA LEU A 292 17.28 -4.97 -0.40
C LEU A 292 18.20 -3.81 -0.75
N SER A 293 18.14 -3.33 -2.00
CA SER A 293 18.90 -2.17 -2.49
C SER A 293 18.55 -0.91 -1.69
N LEU A 294 17.26 -0.65 -1.44
CA LEU A 294 16.80 0.45 -0.61
C LEU A 294 17.34 0.39 0.82
N ARG A 295 17.67 -0.79 1.35
CA ARG A 295 18.28 -0.89 2.70
C ARG A 295 19.73 -0.42 2.67
N CYS A 296 20.52 -0.92 1.72
CA CYS A 296 21.95 -0.68 1.74
C CYS A 296 22.39 0.65 1.12
N MET A 297 21.69 1.19 0.12
CA MET A 297 22.17 2.38 -0.59
C MET A 297 22.10 3.69 0.20
N PHE A 298 21.36 3.70 1.33
CA PHE A 298 21.15 4.90 2.14
C PHE A 298 21.89 4.90 3.47
N VAL A 299 22.76 3.93 3.69
CA VAL A 299 23.66 3.87 4.83
C VAL A 299 25.09 3.89 4.31
N ARG A 300 26.06 4.21 5.18
CA ARG A 300 27.47 4.10 4.78
C ARG A 300 27.84 2.65 4.47
N GLU A 301 28.96 2.48 3.79
CA GLU A 301 29.55 1.16 3.60
C GLU A 301 29.71 0.44 4.96
N GLY A 302 29.25 -0.82 5.03
CA GLY A 302 29.19 -1.60 6.28
C GLY A 302 28.00 -1.27 7.20
N GLY A 303 27.20 -0.25 6.89
CA GLY A 303 25.99 0.14 7.62
C GLY A 303 24.80 -0.80 7.42
N ALA A 304 24.89 -1.72 6.47
CA ALA A 304 23.99 -2.87 6.33
C ALA A 304 24.79 -4.18 6.48
N SER A 305 24.15 -5.23 6.98
CA SER A 305 24.79 -6.56 7.08
C SER A 305 25.01 -7.19 5.71
N GLU A 306 26.07 -8.00 5.56
CA GLU A 306 26.27 -8.88 4.41
C GLU A 306 25.35 -10.11 4.38
N ALA A 307 24.52 -10.29 5.42
CA ALA A 307 23.51 -11.34 5.42
C ALA A 307 22.44 -11.10 4.34
N PRO A 308 21.77 -12.15 3.83
CA PRO A 308 20.77 -12.04 2.76
C PRO A 308 19.63 -11.06 3.03
N GLN A 309 19.34 -10.78 4.31
CA GLN A 309 18.28 -9.86 4.71
C GLN A 309 18.71 -8.39 4.73
N ARG A 310 20.00 -8.08 4.54
CA ARG A 310 20.55 -6.70 4.57
C ARG A 310 20.05 -5.89 5.78
N THR A 311 20.16 -6.45 6.98
CA THR A 311 19.73 -5.79 8.22
C THR A 311 20.53 -4.52 8.45
N LEU A 312 19.84 -3.41 8.73
CA LEU A 312 20.49 -2.12 9.00
C LEU A 312 21.19 -2.14 10.36
N LYS A 313 22.36 -1.52 10.41
CA LYS A 313 23.17 -1.29 11.62
C LYS A 313 23.33 0.21 11.92
N GLU A 314 22.99 1.04 10.95
CA GLU A 314 23.19 2.48 10.97
C GLU A 314 21.90 3.21 10.52
N ALA A 315 21.69 4.42 11.05
CA ALA A 315 20.63 5.31 10.62
C ALA A 315 20.88 5.80 9.19
N ASN A 316 19.83 5.90 8.39
CA ASN A 316 19.96 6.32 6.99
C ASN A 316 20.38 7.80 6.85
N VAL A 317 20.91 8.13 5.67
CA VAL A 317 21.37 9.47 5.30
C VAL A 317 20.29 10.54 5.45
N PHE A 318 19.01 10.20 5.22
CA PHE A 318 17.90 11.14 5.38
C PHE A 318 17.72 11.57 6.84
N SER A 319 17.86 10.63 7.78
CA SER A 319 17.83 10.92 9.21
C SER A 319 19.00 11.82 9.61
N VAL A 320 20.18 11.62 9.01
CA VAL A 320 21.36 12.47 9.23
C VAL A 320 21.14 13.88 8.70
N LEU A 321 20.59 14.03 7.49
CA LEU A 321 20.28 15.33 6.90
C LEU A 321 19.27 16.10 7.74
N LYS A 322 18.21 15.44 8.22
CA LYS A 322 17.22 16.06 9.12
C LYS A 322 17.84 16.54 10.42
N SER A 323 18.73 15.76 11.03
CA SER A 323 19.47 16.18 12.23
C SER A 323 20.39 17.39 11.98
N ASN A 324 20.81 17.61 10.73
CA ASN A 324 21.60 18.77 10.31
C ASN A 324 20.73 19.94 9.80
N GLY A 325 19.41 19.91 10.02
CA GLY A 325 18.50 21.01 9.70
C GLY A 325 18.01 21.04 8.25
N TRP A 326 18.25 20.00 7.46
CA TRP A 326 17.64 19.88 6.15
C TRP A 326 16.15 19.56 6.28
N SER A 327 15.35 20.15 5.40
CA SER A 327 14.01 19.67 5.10
C SER A 327 14.06 18.63 3.98
N SER A 328 13.08 17.73 3.94
CA SER A 328 13.03 16.70 2.90
C SER A 328 11.63 16.17 2.66
N GLU A 329 11.28 15.91 1.41
CA GLU A 329 10.03 15.26 1.03
C GLU A 329 10.28 14.10 0.06
N LEU A 330 9.43 13.08 0.12
CA LEU A 330 9.56 11.89 -0.71
C LEU A 330 8.29 11.58 -1.48
N TYR A 331 8.39 11.48 -2.79
CA TYR A 331 7.28 11.14 -3.67
C TYR A 331 7.61 9.89 -4.45
N SER A 332 6.73 8.89 -4.41
CA SER A 332 7.02 7.57 -4.96
C SER A 332 5.90 7.03 -5.84
N MET A 333 6.27 6.52 -7.02
CA MET A 333 5.40 5.68 -7.85
C MET A 333 5.45 4.19 -7.46
N GLN A 334 6.11 3.86 -6.35
CA GLN A 334 6.21 2.52 -5.77
C GLN A 334 5.49 2.47 -4.41
N SER A 335 5.07 1.27 -4.00
CA SER A 335 4.30 1.08 -2.76
C SER A 335 5.16 0.59 -1.58
N GLU A 336 6.44 0.97 -1.52
CA GLU A 336 7.43 0.52 -0.50
C GLU A 336 7.30 1.26 0.84
N ALA A 337 6.08 1.44 1.35
CA ALA A 337 5.75 2.21 2.55
C ALA A 337 6.58 1.82 3.79
N TRP A 338 6.90 0.52 3.93
CA TRP A 338 7.72 0.00 5.04
C TRP A 338 9.11 0.67 5.11
N PHE A 339 9.68 1.06 3.97
CA PHE A 339 10.96 1.75 3.87
C PHE A 339 10.78 3.25 4.11
N TYR A 340 9.83 3.88 3.40
CA TYR A 340 9.65 5.34 3.46
C TYR A 340 9.34 5.84 4.86
N ASN A 341 8.54 5.09 5.63
CA ASN A 341 8.32 5.38 7.04
C ASN A 341 9.63 5.61 7.80
N LYS A 342 10.65 4.79 7.54
CA LYS A 342 11.92 4.80 8.27
C LYS A 342 12.90 5.86 7.79
N THR A 343 12.61 6.57 6.71
CA THR A 343 13.48 7.64 6.18
C THR A 343 13.46 8.91 7.04
N ARG A 344 12.42 9.08 7.87
CA ARG A 344 12.21 10.27 8.72
C ARG A 344 12.15 11.59 7.96
N VAL A 345 11.78 11.58 6.68
CA VAL A 345 11.50 12.81 5.91
C VAL A 345 10.39 13.66 6.55
N ASN A 346 10.21 14.90 6.10
CA ASN A 346 9.14 15.79 6.58
C ASN A 346 7.76 15.29 6.15
N ASP A 347 7.63 14.89 4.89
CA ASP A 347 6.42 14.28 4.37
C ASP A 347 6.74 13.27 3.25
N TYR A 348 5.82 12.34 2.99
CA TYR A 348 5.91 11.49 1.81
C TYR A 348 4.53 11.12 1.23
N SER A 349 4.48 10.97 -0.09
CA SER A 349 3.29 10.53 -0.82
C SER A 349 3.59 9.33 -1.72
N LEU A 350 2.64 8.40 -1.78
CA LEU A 350 2.72 7.18 -2.57
C LEU A 350 1.88 7.29 -3.84
N ARG A 351 2.11 6.36 -4.76
CA ARG A 351 1.42 6.29 -6.06
C ARG A 351 -0.08 6.44 -5.92
N GLU A 352 -0.69 5.76 -4.95
CA GLU A 352 -2.14 5.77 -4.76
C GLU A 352 -2.65 7.15 -4.35
N ASN A 353 -1.93 7.83 -3.46
CA ASN A 353 -2.25 9.19 -3.02
C ASN A 353 -2.09 10.18 -4.19
N ILE A 354 -0.91 10.17 -4.84
CA ILE A 354 -0.58 11.05 -5.97
C ILE A 354 -1.57 10.86 -7.12
N ALA A 355 -1.91 9.61 -7.45
CA ALA A 355 -2.86 9.33 -8.52
C ALA A 355 -4.31 9.73 -8.18
N SER A 356 -4.65 9.79 -6.89
CA SER A 356 -5.99 10.17 -6.43
C SER A 356 -6.22 11.69 -6.40
N GLU A 357 -5.17 12.49 -6.52
CA GLU A 357 -5.27 13.94 -6.53
C GLU A 357 -6.17 14.44 -7.67
N LYS A 358 -7.01 15.45 -7.39
CA LYS A 358 -7.96 15.99 -8.39
C LYS A 358 -7.25 16.46 -9.66
N ARG A 359 -6.04 17.02 -9.52
CA ARG A 359 -5.20 17.46 -10.65
C ARG A 359 -4.77 16.31 -11.58
N ASN A 360 -4.83 15.07 -11.11
CA ASN A 360 -4.39 13.88 -11.83
C ASN A 360 -5.55 13.02 -12.34
N ALA A 361 -6.80 13.42 -12.06
CA ALA A 361 -7.98 12.74 -12.59
C ALA A 361 -7.95 12.69 -14.13
N GLY A 362 -8.01 11.48 -14.68
CA GLY A 362 -8.00 11.24 -16.13
C GLY A 362 -6.61 11.28 -16.79
N LYS A 363 -5.54 11.58 -16.05
CA LYS A 363 -4.17 11.46 -16.56
C LYS A 363 -3.68 10.00 -16.50
N PRO A 364 -2.76 9.59 -17.39
CA PRO A 364 -1.98 8.38 -17.19
C PRO A 364 -1.24 8.43 -15.85
N VAL A 365 -1.18 7.30 -15.15
CA VAL A 365 -0.44 7.18 -13.88
C VAL A 365 0.96 6.68 -14.19
N ASP A 366 1.86 7.62 -14.50
CA ASP A 366 3.26 7.40 -14.81
C ASP A 366 4.19 8.29 -13.96
N ASP A 367 5.51 8.15 -14.15
CA ASP A 367 6.53 8.87 -13.37
C ASP A 367 6.49 10.40 -13.58
N MET A 368 5.82 10.92 -14.62
CA MET A 368 5.70 12.36 -14.82
C MET A 368 4.83 13.04 -13.77
N LEU A 369 3.96 12.31 -13.08
CA LEU A 369 3.20 12.86 -11.95
C LEU A 369 4.13 13.37 -10.83
N LEU A 370 5.33 12.80 -10.69
CA LEU A 370 6.32 13.22 -9.70
C LEU A 370 6.88 14.63 -9.95
N VAL A 371 6.78 15.15 -11.18
CA VAL A 371 7.28 16.48 -11.52
C VAL A 371 6.43 17.58 -10.88
N ASP A 372 5.11 17.38 -10.79
CA ASP A 372 4.23 18.34 -10.14
C ASP A 372 4.40 18.29 -8.62
N GLU A 373 4.59 17.09 -8.03
CA GLU A 373 4.94 16.96 -6.61
C GLU A 373 6.26 17.68 -6.27
N MET A 374 7.27 17.57 -7.14
CA MET A 374 8.54 18.29 -6.96
C MET A 374 8.35 19.80 -6.94
N LYS A 375 7.48 20.35 -7.80
CA LYS A 375 7.20 21.80 -7.82
C LYS A 375 6.51 22.24 -6.54
N ASP A 376 5.47 21.51 -6.12
CA ASP A 376 4.76 21.80 -4.88
C ASP A 376 5.71 21.77 -3.68
N SER A 377 6.62 20.79 -3.65
CA SER A 377 7.67 20.65 -2.64
C SER A 377 8.61 21.87 -2.58
N MET A 378 9.04 22.37 -3.74
CA MET A 378 9.84 23.60 -3.81
C MET A 378 9.08 24.83 -3.30
N ASP A 379 7.78 24.91 -3.57
CA ASP A 379 6.93 26.02 -3.11
C ASP A 379 6.65 25.95 -1.60
N HIS A 380 6.55 24.75 -1.02
CA HIS A 380 6.40 24.55 0.42
C HIS A 380 7.67 24.92 1.20
N TYR A 381 8.85 24.72 0.60
CA TYR A 381 10.15 24.96 1.24
C TYR A 381 11.00 25.98 0.46
N PRO A 382 10.56 27.24 0.30
CA PRO A 382 11.17 28.21 -0.61
C PRO A 382 12.59 28.67 -0.23
N LYS A 383 13.07 28.31 0.96
CA LYS A 383 14.35 28.74 1.55
C LYS A 383 15.00 27.62 2.33
N GLY A 384 16.31 27.72 2.52
CA GLY A 384 17.10 26.76 3.27
C GLY A 384 17.58 25.59 2.42
N GLN A 385 17.96 24.52 3.10
CA GLN A 385 18.47 23.31 2.47
C GLN A 385 17.34 22.28 2.42
N HIS A 386 16.99 21.85 1.21
CA HIS A 386 15.86 20.98 0.96
C HIS A 386 16.23 19.81 0.03
N LEU A 387 15.82 18.60 0.41
CA LEU A 387 16.01 17.38 -0.37
C LEU A 387 14.67 16.85 -0.87
N ILE A 388 14.48 16.82 -2.19
CA ILE A 388 13.30 16.24 -2.84
C ILE A 388 13.66 14.87 -3.38
N ILE A 389 12.98 13.83 -2.92
CA ILE A 389 13.25 12.45 -3.33
C ILE A 389 12.14 11.99 -4.27
N LEU A 390 12.50 11.63 -5.49
CA LEU A 390 11.56 11.13 -6.50
C LEU A 390 11.84 9.65 -6.78
N HIS A 391 11.00 8.75 -6.29
CA HIS A 391 11.18 7.32 -6.51
C HIS A 391 10.28 6.83 -7.65
N THR A 392 10.92 6.56 -8.78
CA THR A 392 10.29 6.20 -10.05
C THR A 392 9.89 4.72 -10.12
N LYS A 393 8.93 4.41 -11.00
CA LYS A 393 8.66 3.05 -11.47
C LYS A 393 9.69 2.63 -12.53
N GLY A 394 10.32 3.60 -13.21
CA GLY A 394 11.51 3.41 -14.03
C GLY A 394 11.33 2.33 -15.10
N SER A 395 12.34 1.48 -15.25
CA SER A 395 12.34 0.38 -16.23
C SER A 395 11.84 -0.93 -15.63
N HIS A 396 10.97 -0.89 -14.61
CA HIS A 396 10.41 -2.11 -14.02
C HIS A 396 9.67 -2.93 -15.09
N TYR A 397 9.69 -4.26 -14.92
CA TYR A 397 9.03 -5.24 -15.79
C TYR A 397 7.58 -4.85 -16.18
N LEU A 398 7.15 -5.29 -17.38
CA LEU A 398 6.17 -4.62 -18.28
C LEU A 398 6.68 -3.28 -18.81
N TYR A 399 7.77 -3.35 -19.58
CA TYR A 399 8.50 -2.17 -20.04
C TYR A 399 7.64 -1.23 -20.90
N SER A 400 6.74 -1.76 -21.71
CA SER A 400 5.82 -0.98 -22.57
C SER A 400 4.81 -0.14 -21.77
N ASP A 401 4.57 -0.46 -20.49
CA ASP A 401 3.75 0.36 -19.58
C ASP A 401 4.57 1.44 -18.84
N ARG A 402 5.86 1.59 -19.15
CA ARG A 402 6.77 2.56 -18.50
C ARG A 402 6.95 3.84 -19.28
N TYR A 403 6.39 3.92 -20.48
CA TYR A 403 6.50 5.10 -21.33
C TYR A 403 5.24 5.32 -22.16
N PRO A 404 4.88 6.57 -22.46
CA PRO A 404 3.79 6.86 -23.39
C PRO A 404 4.20 6.51 -24.82
N ARG A 405 3.23 6.32 -25.71
CA ARG A 405 3.48 5.94 -27.12
C ARG A 405 4.42 6.88 -27.87
N SER A 406 4.52 8.14 -27.47
CA SER A 406 5.48 9.11 -28.03
C SER A 406 6.95 8.75 -27.78
N PHE A 407 7.24 7.89 -26.80
CA PHE A 407 8.59 7.40 -26.49
C PHE A 407 8.86 6.00 -27.07
N ALA A 408 7.92 5.42 -27.81
CA ALA A 408 8.02 4.10 -28.45
C ALA A 408 8.92 4.13 -29.72
N LYS A 409 10.16 4.63 -29.59
CA LYS A 409 11.10 4.89 -30.69
C LYS A 409 11.68 3.62 -31.32
N TYR A 410 11.92 2.59 -30.51
CA TYR A 410 12.56 1.35 -30.96
C TYR A 410 11.53 0.25 -31.09
N GLN A 411 11.38 -0.26 -32.31
CA GLN A 411 10.35 -1.23 -32.69
C GLN A 411 11.00 -2.50 -33.27
N PRO A 412 10.32 -3.67 -33.21
CA PRO A 412 9.05 -3.91 -32.52
C PRO A 412 9.19 -3.88 -30.99
N GLU A 413 8.11 -3.53 -30.29
CA GLU A 413 8.01 -3.58 -28.83
C GLU A 413 7.53 -4.95 -28.33
N CYS A 414 8.02 -5.33 -27.15
CA CYS A 414 7.46 -6.43 -26.38
C CYS A 414 6.22 -5.94 -25.63
N MET A 415 5.04 -6.18 -26.21
CA MET A 415 3.76 -5.72 -25.66
C MET A 415 3.11 -6.75 -24.74
N GLY A 416 3.37 -8.04 -24.95
CA GLY A 416 3.02 -9.13 -24.04
C GLY A 416 4.26 -9.71 -23.39
N ILE A 417 4.15 -10.19 -22.17
CA ILE A 417 5.37 -10.56 -21.44
C ILE A 417 5.97 -11.90 -21.95
N ASP A 418 5.18 -12.74 -22.63
CA ASP A 418 5.59 -14.00 -23.29
C ASP A 418 5.79 -13.85 -24.81
N ASP A 419 5.64 -12.65 -25.37
CA ASP A 419 5.96 -12.46 -26.78
C ASP A 419 7.46 -12.70 -26.97
N SER A 420 7.81 -13.71 -27.76
CA SER A 420 9.18 -13.90 -28.24
C SER A 420 9.52 -12.73 -29.16
N CYS A 421 10.02 -11.65 -28.57
CA CYS A 421 10.60 -10.57 -29.34
C CYS A 421 11.90 -11.09 -29.92
N SER A 422 11.91 -11.35 -31.22
CA SER A 422 13.13 -11.64 -31.95
C SER A 422 14.09 -10.46 -31.74
N THR A 423 15.31 -10.74 -31.27
CA THR A 423 16.36 -9.74 -31.41
C THR A 423 16.74 -9.70 -32.89
N PRO A 424 17.12 -8.54 -33.46
CA PRO A 424 17.61 -8.48 -34.84
C PRO A 424 18.79 -9.44 -35.13
N ARG A 425 19.47 -9.96 -34.10
CA ARG A 425 20.52 -10.99 -34.24
C ARG A 425 19.99 -12.40 -34.54
N ASP A 426 18.75 -12.71 -34.17
CA ASP A 426 18.18 -14.05 -34.39
C ASP A 426 17.78 -14.27 -35.86
N ASP A 427 17.53 -13.18 -36.60
CA ASP A 427 17.16 -13.21 -38.03
C ASP A 427 18.36 -13.39 -38.98
N GLN A 428 19.60 -13.21 -38.48
CA GLN A 428 20.83 -13.43 -39.26
C GLN A 428 21.39 -14.86 -39.14
N ARG A 429 20.88 -15.69 -38.20
CA ARG A 429 21.24 -17.11 -38.10
C ARG A 429 20.30 -18.04 -38.86
N LEU A 430 19.22 -17.48 -39.43
CA LEU A 430 18.21 -18.20 -40.20
C LEU A 430 18.30 -17.94 -41.72
N ARG A 431 19.43 -17.42 -42.21
CA ARG A 431 19.71 -17.27 -43.65
C ARG A 431 20.97 -18.01 -44.07
#